data_AF-A0A6G3UFS9-F1
#
_entry.id   AF-A0A6G3UFS9-F1
#
_cell.length_a   1.000
_cell.length_b   1.000
_cell.length_c   1.000
_cell.angle_alpha   90.00
_cell.angle_beta   90.00
_cell.angle_gamma   90.00
#
_symmetry.space_group_name_H-M   'P 1'
#
loop_
_entity.id
_entity.type
_entity.pdbx_description
1 polymer ?
#
loop_
_entity_poly.entity_id
_entity_poly.type
_entity_poly.pdbx_seq_one_letter_code
_entity_poly.pdbx_strand_id
1 'polypeptide(L)' 'AANALGALHAARGEQQTAERWYRAAMDAGDVNGAYNLGLLCAAQDRTAQAEQWYRRAAYAGHREAANALAVLLLQAGDPA' A
#
# COMPACT_ATOMS: atom_id res chain seq x y z
N ALA A 1 -12.31 9.70 -3.81
CA ALA A 1 -13.23 9.60 -2.66
C ALA A 1 -12.90 8.40 -1.78
N ALA A 2 -12.90 7.16 -2.33
CA ALA A 2 -12.56 5.95 -1.57
C ALA A 2 -11.16 5.99 -0.95
N ASN A 3 -10.16 6.50 -1.67
CA ASN A 3 -8.79 6.61 -1.15
C ASN A 3 -8.68 7.49 0.11
N ALA A 4 -9.29 8.68 0.09
CA ALA A 4 -9.28 9.60 1.23
C ALA A 4 -10.01 9.03 2.46
N LEU A 5 -11.11 8.28 2.24
CA LEU A 5 -11.80 7.56 3.31
C LEU A 5 -10.91 6.47 3.91
N GLY A 6 -10.22 5.71 3.07
CA GLY A 6 -9.25 4.71 3.52
C GLY A 6 -8.16 5.31 4.39
N ALA A 7 -7.60 6.45 3.99
CA ALA A 7 -6.59 7.18 4.76
C ALA A 7 -7.10 7.65 6.13
N LEU A 8 -8.33 8.15 6.18
CA LEU A 8 -8.96 8.57 7.43
C LEU A 8 -9.15 7.39 8.40
N HIS A 9 -9.63 6.25 7.90
CA HIS A 9 -9.81 5.05 8.70
C HIS A 9 -8.47 4.46 9.16
N ALA A 10 -7.43 4.49 8.32
CA ALA A 10 -6.08 4.06 8.68
C ALA A 10 -5.53 4.91 9.84
N ALA A 11 -5.70 6.24 9.77
CA ALA A 11 -5.30 7.16 10.83
C ALA A 11 -6.06 6.94 12.15
N ARG A 12 -7.28 6.41 12.08
CA ARG A 12 -8.09 6.03 13.25
C ARG A 12 -7.75 4.65 13.82
N GLY A 13 -6.79 3.94 13.23
CA GLY A 13 -6.47 2.56 13.60
C GLY A 13 -7.47 1.52 13.09
N GLU A 14 -8.43 1.94 12.25
CA GLU A 14 -9.48 1.09 11.67
C GLU A 14 -8.95 0.39 10.41
N GLN A 15 -7.90 -0.41 10.59
CA GLN A 15 -7.10 -1.01 9.51
C GLN A 15 -7.96 -1.84 8.52
N GLN A 16 -8.91 -2.63 9.03
CA GLN A 16 -9.79 -3.44 8.17
C GLN A 16 -10.71 -2.57 7.29
N THR A 17 -11.20 -1.47 7.84
CA THR A 17 -12.06 -0.53 7.10
C THR A 17 -11.23 0.21 6.06
N ALA A 18 -10.01 0.61 6.41
CA ALA A 18 -9.06 1.21 5.48
C ALA A 18 -8.76 0.28 4.29
N GLU A 19 -8.48 -1.01 4.56
CA GLU A 19 -8.22 -2.01 3.53
C GLU A 19 -9.38 -2.11 2.51
N ARG A 20 -10.63 -2.11 3.01
CA ARG A 20 -11.83 -2.16 2.14
C ARG A 20 -11.93 -0.92 1.25
N TRP A 21 -11.69 0.25 1.81
CA TRP A 21 -11.74 1.50 1.04
C TRP A 21 -10.64 1.61 0.00
N TYR A 22 -9.43 1.14 0.32
CA TYR A 22 -8.34 1.13 -0.64
C TYR A 22 -8.56 0.12 -1.76
N ARG A 23 -9.13 -1.06 -1.47
CA ARG A 23 -9.58 -1.99 -2.52
C ARG A 23 -10.63 -1.36 -3.41
N ALA A 24 -11.64 -0.70 -2.84
CA ALA A 24 -12.64 0.02 -3.62
C ALA A 24 -12.03 1.14 -4.48
N ALA A 25 -10.98 1.81 -4.00
CA ALA A 25 -10.23 2.79 -4.80
C ALA A 25 -9.54 2.11 -6.00
N MET A 26 -8.91 0.95 -5.80
CA MET A 26 -8.30 0.19 -6.89
C MET A 26 -9.33 -0.29 -7.92
N ASP A 27 -10.50 -0.77 -7.48
CA ASP A 27 -11.58 -1.21 -8.37
C ASP A 27 -12.13 -0.04 -9.20
N ALA A 28 -12.05 1.18 -8.67
CA ALA A 28 -12.38 2.41 -9.38
C ALA A 28 -11.24 2.92 -10.30
N GLY A 29 -10.13 2.20 -10.41
CA GLY A 29 -8.95 2.57 -11.21
C GLY A 29 -7.99 3.55 -10.53
N ASP A 30 -8.17 3.84 -9.24
CA ASP A 30 -7.26 4.70 -8.48
C ASP A 30 -6.03 3.89 -8.03
N VAL A 31 -4.91 4.12 -8.72
CA VAL A 31 -3.62 3.47 -8.45
C VAL A 31 -3.11 3.77 -7.04
N ASN A 32 -3.49 4.90 -6.44
CA ASN A 32 -3.10 5.27 -5.08
C ASN A 32 -3.65 4.27 -4.04
N GLY A 33 -4.77 3.58 -4.34
CA GLY A 33 -5.33 2.55 -3.47
C GLY A 33 -4.36 1.40 -3.23
N ALA A 34 -3.66 0.95 -4.28
CA ALA A 34 -2.65 -0.10 -4.15
C ALA A 34 -1.43 0.37 -3.35
N TYR A 35 -0.98 1.61 -3.55
CA TYR A 35 0.10 2.18 -2.76
C TYR A 35 -0.25 2.24 -1.25
N ASN A 36 -1.45 2.72 -0.92
CA ASN A 36 -1.89 2.84 0.46
C ASN A 36 -2.18 1.50 1.14
N LEU A 37 -2.58 0.46 0.39
CA LEU A 37 -2.59 -0.92 0.88
C LEU A 37 -1.18 -1.40 1.21
N GLY A 38 -0.21 -1.06 0.38
CA GLY A 38 1.20 -1.35 0.65
C GLY A 38 1.67 -0.75 1.97
N LEU A 39 1.36 0.53 2.21
CA LEU A 39 1.66 1.22 3.48
C LEU A 39 0.96 0.57 4.67
N LEU A 40 -0.32 0.22 4.52
CA LEU A 40 -1.10 -0.44 5.55
C LEU A 40 -0.52 -1.80 5.93
N CYS A 41 -0.14 -2.61 4.93
CA CYS A 41 0.49 -3.90 5.16
C CYS A 41 1.88 -3.75 5.80
N ALA A 42 2.68 -2.77 5.36
CA ALA A 42 3.99 -2.51 5.94
C ALA A 42 3.89 -2.09 7.42
N ALA A 43 2.90 -1.27 7.77
CA ALA A 43 2.63 -0.88 9.16
C ALA A 43 2.14 -2.06 10.05
N GLN A 44 1.71 -3.17 9.46
CA GLN A 44 1.32 -4.40 10.15
C GLN A 44 2.42 -5.48 10.12
N ASP A 45 3.65 -5.13 9.73
CA ASP A 45 4.76 -6.07 9.52
C ASP A 45 4.45 -7.17 8.49
N ARG A 46 3.48 -6.93 7.59
CA ARG A 46 3.10 -7.85 6.51
C ARG A 46 3.90 -7.55 5.25
N THR A 47 5.22 -7.64 5.36
CA THR A 47 6.19 -7.20 4.34
C THR A 47 5.96 -7.83 2.97
N ALA A 48 5.67 -9.13 2.91
CA ALA A 48 5.40 -9.83 1.65
C ALA A 48 4.13 -9.29 0.93
N GLN A 49 3.11 -8.89 1.69
CA GLN A 49 1.89 -8.33 1.13
C GLN A 49 2.10 -6.87 0.73
N ALA A 50 2.84 -6.12 1.53
CA ALA A 50 3.25 -4.76 1.18
C ALA A 50 4.02 -4.73 -0.15
N GLU A 51 4.97 -5.65 -0.34
CA GLU A 51 5.71 -5.82 -1.60
C GLU A 51 4.76 -6.03 -2.78
N GLN A 52 3.79 -6.95 -2.65
CA GLN A 52 2.84 -7.25 -3.71
C GLN A 52 2.03 -6.01 -4.12
N TRP A 53 1.54 -5.24 -3.15
CA TRP A 53 0.76 -4.03 -3.40
C TRP A 53 1.60 -2.90 -3.99
N TYR A 54 2.81 -2.67 -3.47
CA TYR A 54 3.73 -1.68 -4.04
C TYR A 54 4.14 -2.03 -5.45
N ARG A 55 4.41 -3.31 -5.75
CA ARG A 55 4.72 -3.77 -7.10
C ARG A 55 3.57 -3.51 -8.06
N ARG A 56 2.33 -3.77 -7.63
CA ARG A 56 1.14 -3.47 -8.44
C ARG A 56 0.98 -1.98 -8.73
N ALA A 57 1.15 -1.13 -7.71
CA ALA A 57 1.10 0.32 -7.89
C ALA A 57 2.25 0.85 -8.78
N ALA A 58 3.46 0.32 -8.61
CA ALA A 58 4.63 0.66 -9.41
C ALA A 58 4.44 0.30 -10.89
N TYR A 59 3.93 -0.90 -11.19
CA TYR A 59 3.61 -1.30 -12.57
C TYR A 59 2.52 -0.45 -13.22
N ALA A 60 1.62 0.12 -12.42
CA ALA A 60 0.63 1.08 -12.88
C ALA A 60 1.17 2.52 -13.00
N GLY A 61 2.49 2.72 -12.82
CA GLY A 61 3.16 4.02 -13.01
C GLY A 61 3.29 4.87 -11.74
N HIS A 62 2.95 4.34 -10.57
CA HIS A 62 3.03 5.09 -9.30
C HIS A 62 4.48 5.19 -8.81
N ARG A 63 5.10 6.36 -9.01
CA ARG A 63 6.52 6.60 -8.70
C ARG A 63 6.86 6.37 -7.23
N GLU A 64 6.01 6.83 -6.31
CA GLU A 64 6.25 6.66 -4.87
C GLU A 64 6.14 5.20 -4.44
N ALA A 65 5.34 4.40 -5.16
CA ALA A 65 5.23 2.97 -4.86
C ALA A 65 6.46 2.22 -5.36
N ALA A 66 7.04 2.63 -6.49
CA ALA A 66 8.32 2.11 -6.96
C ALA A 66 9.44 2.42 -5.95
N ASN A 67 9.47 3.63 -5.39
CA ASN A 67 10.44 4.01 -4.36
C ASN A 67 10.23 3.20 -3.06
N ALA A 68 8.98 3.08 -2.60
CA ALA A 68 8.66 2.27 -1.41
C ALA A 68 9.00 0.79 -1.60
N LEU A 69 8.76 0.24 -2.79
CA LEU A 69 9.18 -1.11 -3.15
C LEU A 69 10.70 -1.26 -3.10
N ALA A 70 11.46 -0.31 -3.65
CA ALA A 70 12.91 -0.35 -3.62
C ALA A 70 13.45 -0.34 -2.19
N VAL A 71 12.92 0.53 -1.32
CA VAL A 71 13.29 0.58 0.11
C VAL A 71 12.97 -0.75 0.79
N LEU A 72 11.78 -1.29 0.57
CA LEU A 72 11.35 -2.55 1.17
C LEU A 72 12.23 -3.73 0.72
N LEU A 73 12.62 -3.78 -0.56
CA LEU A 73 13.50 -4.82 -1.09
C LEU A 73 14.94 -4.69 -0.57
N LEU A 74 15.44 -3.46 -0.39
CA LEU A 74 16.75 -3.24 0.24
C LEU A 74 16.74 -3.73 1.69
N GLN A 75 15.71 -3.40 2.47
CA GLN A 75 15.56 -3.87 3.85
C GLN A 75 15.41 -5.40 3.96
N ALA A 76 14.72 -6.03 3.00
CA ALA A 76 14.58 -7.49 2.97
C ALA A 76 15.85 -8.21 2.44
N GLY A 77 16.64 -7.52 1.62
CA GLY A 77 17.87 -7.99 1.00
C GLY A 77 19.15 -7.73 1.81
N ASP A 78 19.04 -7.08 2.97
CA ASP A 78 20.09 -7.01 3.99
C ASP A 78 19.89 -8.14 5.03
N PRO A 79 20.34 -9.39 4.77
CA PRO A 79 20.62 -10.32 5.84
C PRO A 79 21.89 -9.81 6.54
N ALA A 80 21.75 -9.38 7.78
CA ALA A 80 22.89 -9.15 8.68
C ALA A 80 23.74 -10.42 8.83
#